data_AF-A0A937BCX1-F1
#
_entry.id   AF-A0A937BCX1-F1
#
_cell.length_a   1.000
_cell.length_b   1.000
_cell.length_c   1.000
_cell.angle_alpha   90.00
_cell.angle_beta   90.00
_cell.angle_gamma   90.00
#
_symmetry.space_group_name_H-M   'P 1'
#
loop_
_entity.id
_entity.type
_entity.pdbx_description
1 polymer ?
#
loop_
_entity_poly.entity_id
_entity_poly.type
_entity_poly.pdbx_seq_one_letter_code
_entity_poly.pdbx_strand_id
1 'polypeptide(L)'
;MNPKQFFTGLGITVAIQCLLIFILLLIVPALRTHIGFIAVCMLTMIGFCIMMFAAARIAADSKVTRLYIQLIMIAVFLKMLVCLALVVGYKKGYDPADHSFIWPFLIIYVSSTVYEVIFLEKVGRQKKVNLP
;
A
#
# COMPACT_ATOMS: atom_id res chain seq x y z
N MET A 1 -2.98 4.08 -16.60
CA MET A 1 -1.52 4.07 -16.40
C MET A 1 -0.93 2.84 -17.07
N ASN A 2 0.19 2.97 -17.79
CA ASN A 2 0.87 1.82 -18.42
C ASN A 2 1.63 1.00 -17.35
N PRO A 3 1.79 -0.35 -17.45
CA PRO A 3 2.47 -1.13 -16.41
C PRO A 3 3.89 -0.65 -16.10
N LYS A 4 4.65 -0.20 -17.11
CA LYS A 4 5.99 0.38 -16.88
C LYS A 4 5.94 1.58 -15.93
N GLN A 5 5.03 2.52 -16.16
CA GLN A 5 4.85 3.69 -15.30
C GLN A 5 4.43 3.27 -13.89
N PHE A 6 3.56 2.25 -13.77
CA PHE A 6 3.17 1.66 -12.48
C PHE A 6 4.38 1.12 -11.73
N PHE A 7 5.13 0.17 -12.30
CA PHE A 7 6.28 -0.40 -11.61
C PHE A 7 7.38 0.63 -11.29
N THR A 8 7.60 1.63 -12.15
CA THR A 8 8.51 2.74 -11.84
C THR A 8 8.01 3.56 -10.64
N GLY A 9 6.74 3.93 -10.61
CA GLY A 9 6.15 4.66 -9.49
C GLY A 9 6.19 3.87 -8.18
N LEU A 10 5.85 2.58 -8.25
CA LEU A 10 5.93 1.68 -7.10
C LEU A 10 7.36 1.55 -6.59
N GLY A 11 8.34 1.39 -7.49
CA GLY A 11 9.75 1.34 -7.14
C GLY A 11 10.24 2.61 -6.45
N ILE A 12 9.81 3.78 -6.93
CA ILE A 12 10.10 5.07 -6.27
C ILE A 12 9.47 5.13 -4.88
N THR A 13 8.21 4.72 -4.72
CA THR A 13 7.54 4.68 -3.41
C THR A 13 8.27 3.76 -2.44
N VAL A 14 8.69 2.57 -2.89
CA VAL A 14 9.48 1.62 -2.08
C VAL A 14 10.84 2.22 -1.72
N ALA A 15 11.53 2.89 -2.65
CA ALA A 15 12.81 3.54 -2.38
C ALA A 15 12.67 4.65 -1.31
N ILE A 16 11.61 5.45 -1.39
CA ILE A 16 11.28 6.48 -0.39
C ILE A 16 10.98 5.82 0.97
N GLN A 17 10.20 4.74 1.00
CA GLN A 17 9.92 4.00 2.23
C GLN A 17 11.21 3.47 2.86
N CYS A 18 12.08 2.83 2.08
CA CYS A 18 13.39 2.36 2.55
C CYS A 18 14.21 3.49 3.13
N LEU A 19 14.28 4.64 2.45
CA LEU A 19 15.03 5.81 2.91
C LEU A 19 14.47 6.34 4.25
N LEU A 20 13.16 6.52 4.35
CA LEU A 20 12.51 7.03 5.57
C LEU A 20 12.66 6.06 6.75
N ILE A 21 12.50 4.77 6.50
CA ILE A 21 12.68 3.72 7.52
C ILE A 21 14.14 3.67 7.94
N PHE A 22 15.09 3.77 7.02
CA PHE A 22 16.51 3.77 7.33
C PHE A 22 16.88 4.95 8.24
N ILE A 23 16.42 6.16 7.92
CA ILE A 23 16.60 7.34 8.79
C ILE A 23 15.96 7.09 10.17
N LEU A 24 14.76 6.51 10.22
CA LEU A 24 14.07 6.22 11.47
C LEU A 24 14.83 5.20 12.33
N LEU A 25 15.44 4.17 11.73
CA LEU A 25 16.27 3.16 12.40
C LEU A 25 17.59 3.73 12.96
N LEU A 26 18.08 4.85 12.41
CA LEU A 26 19.23 5.58 12.95
C LEU A 26 18.86 6.39 14.20
N ILE A 27 17.68 7.01 14.20
CA ILE A 27 17.21 7.87 15.29
C ILE A 27 16.66 7.05 16.47
N VAL A 28 15.98 5.93 16.17
CA VAL A 28 15.30 5.11 17.17
C VAL A 28 15.84 3.66 17.13
N PRO A 29 16.87 3.34 17.94
CA PRO A 29 17.49 2.01 17.92
C PRO A 29 16.55 0.86 18.29
N ALA A 30 15.52 1.12 19.11
CA ALA A 30 14.53 0.13 19.54
C ALA A 30 13.81 -0.54 18.34
N LEU A 31 13.61 0.21 17.25
CA LEU A 31 12.97 -0.27 16.02
C LEU A 31 13.73 -1.40 15.32
N ARG A 32 15.02 -1.59 15.62
CA ARG A 32 15.82 -2.67 15.03
C ARG A 32 15.28 -4.05 15.41
N THR A 33 14.60 -4.17 16.54
CA THR A 33 13.92 -5.41 16.96
C THR A 33 12.68 -5.73 16.13
N HIS A 34 12.14 -4.75 15.41
CA HIS A 34 10.92 -4.86 14.62
C HIS A 34 11.16 -5.00 13.11
N ILE A 35 12.42 -5.17 12.65
CA ILE A 35 12.76 -5.24 11.21
C ILE A 35 11.95 -6.30 10.47
N GLY A 36 11.72 -7.47 11.08
CA GLY A 36 10.89 -8.53 10.50
C GLY A 36 9.45 -8.07 10.23
N PHE A 37 8.83 -7.38 11.19
CA PHE A 37 7.49 -6.82 11.02
C PHE A 37 7.46 -5.74 9.93
N ILE A 38 8.45 -4.84 9.93
CA ILE A 38 8.58 -3.78 8.92
C ILE A 38 8.64 -4.38 7.51
N ALA A 39 9.47 -5.42 7.31
CA ALA A 39 9.59 -6.11 6.03
C ALA A 39 8.27 -6.77 5.59
N VAL A 40 7.56 -7.43 6.51
CA VAL A 40 6.24 -8.03 6.23
C VAL A 40 5.23 -6.95 5.82
N CYS A 41 5.20 -5.81 6.51
CA CYS A 41 4.32 -4.69 6.15
C CYS A 41 4.64 -4.14 4.75
N MET A 42 5.91 -3.96 4.41
CA MET A 42 6.32 -3.51 3.07
C MET A 42 5.87 -4.49 2.00
N LEU A 43 6.19 -5.78 2.16
CA LEU A 43 5.82 -6.82 1.20
C LEU A 43 4.30 -6.91 1.02
N THR A 44 3.55 -6.82 2.13
CA THR A 44 2.08 -6.84 2.09
C THR A 44 1.54 -5.64 1.33
N MET A 45 2.04 -4.43 1.57
CA MET A 45 1.58 -3.23 0.85
C MET A 45 1.98 -3.24 -0.63
N ILE A 46 3.17 -3.73 -0.96
CA ILE A 46 3.60 -3.93 -2.36
C ILE A 46 2.65 -4.90 -3.06
N GLY A 47 2.37 -6.05 -2.44
CA GLY A 47 1.42 -7.05 -2.94
C GLY A 47 0.03 -6.46 -3.13
N PHE A 48 -0.44 -5.66 -2.16
CA PHE A 48 -1.73 -4.97 -2.24
C PHE A 48 -1.79 -3.99 -3.41
N CYS A 49 -0.75 -3.17 -3.62
CA CYS A 49 -0.66 -2.26 -4.76
C CYS A 49 -0.69 -3.00 -6.10
N ILE A 50 0.03 -4.12 -6.23
CA ILE A 50 0.07 -4.94 -7.45
C ILE A 50 -1.32 -5.55 -7.72
N MET A 51 -1.92 -6.15 -6.70
CA MET A 51 -3.28 -6.70 -6.76
C MET A 51 -4.28 -5.63 -7.22
N MET A 52 -4.20 -4.44 -6.63
CA MET A 52 -5.09 -3.33 -6.97
C MET A 52 -4.89 -2.79 -8.37
N PHE A 53 -3.65 -2.70 -8.84
CA PHE A 53 -3.37 -2.32 -10.21
C PHE A 53 -3.97 -3.31 -11.21
N ALA A 54 -3.81 -4.62 -10.97
CA ALA A 54 -4.41 -5.66 -11.81
C ALA A 54 -5.94 -5.57 -11.80
N ALA A 55 -6.55 -5.48 -10.61
CA ALA A 55 -8.00 -5.39 -10.46
C ALA A 55 -8.57 -4.11 -11.11
N ALA A 56 -7.89 -2.97 -10.94
CA ALA A 56 -8.27 -1.70 -11.55
C ALA A 56 -8.17 -1.73 -13.08
N ARG A 57 -7.19 -2.44 -13.65
CA ARG A 57 -7.05 -2.62 -15.11
C ARG A 57 -8.20 -3.45 -15.68
N ILE A 58 -8.57 -4.54 -15.03
CA ILE A 58 -9.72 -5.38 -15.43
C ILE A 58 -11.02 -4.57 -15.33
N ALA A 59 -11.22 -3.84 -14.24
CA ALA A 59 -12.44 -3.04 -14.05
C ALA A 59 -12.51 -1.80 -14.95
N ALA A 60 -11.37 -1.25 -15.38
CA ALA A 60 -11.32 -0.14 -16.33
C ALA A 60 -11.83 -0.54 -17.72
N ASP A 61 -11.65 -1.80 -18.11
CA ASP A 61 -12.13 -2.34 -19.39
C ASP A 61 -13.65 -2.61 -19.40
N SER A 62 -14.26 -2.69 -18.22
CA SER A 62 -15.72 -2.84 -18.11
C SER A 62 -16.45 -1.54 -18.49
N LYS A 63 -17.51 -1.63 -19.30
CA LYS A 63 -18.33 -0.46 -19.70
C LYS A 63 -19.03 0.23 -18.51
N VAL A 64 -19.13 -0.43 -17.36
CA VAL A 64 -19.91 0.04 -16.21
C VAL A 64 -19.01 0.79 -15.21
N THR A 65 -19.11 2.12 -15.15
CA THR A 65 -18.37 2.97 -14.18
C THR A 65 -18.62 2.59 -12.73
N ARG A 66 -19.81 2.07 -12.40
CA ARG A 66 -20.16 1.61 -11.05
C ARG A 66 -19.24 0.50 -10.53
N LEU A 67 -18.83 -0.45 -11.38
CA LEU A 67 -17.96 -1.57 -10.98
C LEU A 67 -16.58 -1.08 -10.53
N TYR A 68 -16.05 -0.05 -11.19
CA TYR A 68 -14.76 0.55 -10.84
C TYR A 68 -14.79 1.19 -9.44
N ILE A 69 -15.85 1.94 -9.13
CA ILE A 69 -16.02 2.59 -7.82
C ILE A 69 -16.21 1.53 -6.72
N GLN A 70 -17.05 0.51 -6.96
CA GLN A 70 -17.26 -0.58 -6.01
C GLN A 70 -15.95 -1.33 -5.70
N LEU A 71 -15.14 -1.59 -6.72
CA LEU A 71 -13.82 -2.22 -6.55
C LEU A 71 -12.90 -1.39 -5.65
N ILE A 72 -12.85 -0.07 -5.84
CA ILE A 72 -12.06 0.82 -4.97
C ILE A 72 -12.59 0.76 -3.53
N MET A 73 -13.90 0.81 -3.32
CA MET A 73 -14.46 0.74 -1.96
C MET A 73 -14.14 -0.59 -1.25
N ILE A 74 -14.31 -1.72 -1.95
CA ILE A 74 -13.98 -3.05 -1.41
C ILE A 74 -12.49 -3.14 -1.09
N ALA A 75 -11.65 -2.58 -1.95
CA ALA A 75 -10.21 -2.55 -1.74
C ALA A 75 -9.82 -1.76 -0.50
N VAL A 76 -10.33 -0.55 -0.33
CA VAL A 76 -10.03 0.26 0.87
C VAL A 76 -10.46 -0.49 2.13
N PHE A 77 -11.64 -1.11 2.13
CA PHE A 77 -12.11 -1.91 3.25
C PHE A 77 -11.20 -3.12 3.53
N LEU A 78 -10.85 -3.88 2.50
CA LEU A 78 -9.95 -5.02 2.63
C LEU A 78 -8.57 -4.59 3.14
N LYS A 79 -8.05 -3.46 2.65
CA LYS A 79 -6.78 -2.89 3.10
C LYS A 79 -6.81 -2.55 4.58
N MET A 80 -7.90 -1.95 5.05
CA MET A 80 -8.10 -1.66 6.48
C MET A 80 -8.09 -2.95 7.31
N LEU A 81 -8.77 -4.01 6.86
CA LEU A 81 -8.74 -5.31 7.53
C LEU A 81 -7.34 -5.93 7.55
N VAL A 82 -6.61 -5.89 6.44
CA VAL A 82 -5.22 -6.37 6.36
C VAL A 82 -4.31 -5.58 7.29
N CYS A 83 -4.45 -4.26 7.33
CA CYS A 83 -3.72 -3.38 8.25
C CYS A 83 -3.98 -3.75 9.72
N LEU A 84 -5.25 -3.93 10.06
CA LEU A 84 -5.65 -4.31 11.41
C LEU A 84 -5.11 -5.69 11.77
N ALA A 85 -5.18 -6.66 10.87
CA ALA A 85 -4.63 -8.00 11.06
C ALA A 85 -3.11 -7.98 11.25
N LEU A 86 -2.37 -7.16 10.51
CA LEU A 86 -0.92 -7.00 10.68
C LEU A 86 -0.58 -6.44 12.07
N VAL A 87 -1.22 -5.33 12.45
CA VAL A 87 -0.91 -4.65 13.72
C VAL A 87 -1.33 -5.50 14.92
N VAL A 88 -2.55 -6.03 14.92
CA VAL A 88 -3.07 -6.88 16.01
C VAL A 88 -2.33 -8.21 16.06
N GLY A 89 -2.06 -8.82 14.91
CA GLY A 89 -1.32 -10.06 14.80
C GLY A 89 0.10 -9.94 15.35
N TYR A 90 0.79 -8.85 15.02
CA TYR A 90 2.12 -8.58 15.57
C TYR A 90 2.09 -8.36 17.08
N LYS A 91 1.17 -7.49 17.55
CA LYS A 91 1.04 -7.20 18.99
C LYS A 91 0.73 -8.45 19.81
N LYS A 92 -0.22 -9.27 19.38
CA LYS A 92 -0.62 -10.48 20.13
C LYS A 92 0.36 -11.64 19.99
N GLY A 93 1.03 -11.78 18.84
CA GLY A 93 1.90 -12.92 18.56
C GLY A 93 3.30 -12.77 19.14
N TYR A 94 3.82 -11.55 19.26
CA TYR A 94 5.20 -11.28 19.65
C TYR A 94 5.36 -10.44 20.92
N ASP A 95 4.25 -9.92 21.47
CA ASP A 95 4.21 -9.05 22.66
C ASP A 95 5.40 -8.07 22.72
N PRO A 96 5.52 -7.17 21.72
CA PRO A 96 6.69 -6.31 21.62
C PRO A 96 6.81 -5.43 22.86
N ALA A 97 8.04 -5.34 23.41
CA ALA A 97 8.34 -4.61 24.63
C ALA A 97 7.96 -3.11 24.56
N ASP A 98 7.85 -2.56 23.34
CA ASP A 98 7.36 -1.21 23.10
C ASP A 98 6.41 -1.16 21.89
N HIS A 99 5.74 -0.02 21.73
CA HIS A 99 4.77 0.21 20.64
C HIS A 99 5.37 1.03 19.49
N SER A 100 6.70 1.15 19.41
CA SER A 100 7.38 1.98 18.41
C SER A 100 7.20 1.44 16.99
N PHE A 101 6.94 0.14 16.82
CA PHE A 101 6.67 -0.51 15.52
C PHE A 101 5.52 0.13 14.72
N ILE A 102 4.64 0.89 15.38
CA ILE A 102 3.54 1.63 14.73
C ILE A 102 4.08 2.71 13.79
N TRP A 103 5.21 3.37 14.11
CA TRP A 103 5.78 4.44 13.30
C TRP A 103 6.20 3.99 11.90
N PRO A 104 7.07 2.97 11.73
CA PRO A 104 7.40 2.49 10.39
C PRO A 104 6.18 1.91 9.66
N PHE A 105 5.24 1.27 10.38
CA PHE A 105 3.98 0.82 9.79
C PHE A 105 3.18 1.98 9.17
N LEU A 106 3.02 3.10 9.88
CA LEU A 106 2.31 4.28 9.38
C LEU A 106 3.00 4.88 8.16
N ILE A 107 4.34 4.97 8.15
CA ILE A 107 5.10 5.46 7.00
C ILE A 107 4.79 4.61 5.77
N ILE A 108 4.87 3.28 5.90
CA ILE A 108 4.58 2.34 4.81
C ILE A 108 3.14 2.47 4.36
N TYR A 109 2.18 2.42 5.29
CA TYR A 109 0.75 2.51 5.00
C TYR A 109 0.39 3.79 4.26
N VAL A 110 0.79 4.96 4.78
CA VAL A 110 0.42 6.27 4.21
C VAL A 110 1.05 6.44 2.83
N SER A 111 2.35 6.21 2.69
CA SER A 111 3.05 6.38 1.41
C SER A 111 2.52 5.43 0.32
N SER A 112 2.25 4.17 0.67
CA SER A 112 1.60 3.23 -0.26
C SER A 112 0.18 3.66 -0.61
N THR A 113 -0.58 4.22 0.34
CA THR A 113 -1.95 4.70 0.09
C THR A 113 -1.98 5.94 -0.80
N VAL A 114 -1.07 6.89 -0.60
CA VAL A 114 -0.91 8.05 -1.49
C VAL A 114 -0.62 7.60 -2.92
N TYR A 115 0.34 6.67 -3.07
CA TYR A 115 0.65 6.11 -4.38
C TYR A 115 -0.56 5.39 -5.00
N GLU A 116 -1.29 4.63 -4.19
CA GLU A 116 -2.51 3.93 -4.60
C GLU A 116 -3.57 4.86 -5.17
N VAL A 117 -3.88 5.93 -4.47
CA VAL A 117 -4.83 6.96 -4.93
C VAL A 117 -4.36 7.57 -6.26
N ILE A 118 -3.07 7.91 -6.38
CA ILE A 118 -2.51 8.50 -7.61
C ILE A 118 -2.67 7.56 -8.81
N PHE A 119 -2.29 6.28 -8.67
CA PHE A 119 -2.37 5.37 -9.81
C PHE A 119 -3.82 5.00 -10.14
N LEU A 120 -4.69 4.84 -9.14
CA LEU A 120 -6.11 4.57 -9.36
C LEU A 120 -6.77 5.74 -10.08
N GLU A 121 -6.54 6.98 -9.65
CA GLU A 121 -7.07 8.15 -10.36
C GLU A 121 -6.62 8.19 -11.82
N LYS A 122 -5.33 7.93 -12.08
CA LYS A 122 -4.79 7.87 -13.45
C LYS A 122 -5.42 6.75 -14.29
N VAL A 123 -5.74 5.61 -13.69
CA VAL A 123 -6.43 4.51 -14.40
C VAL A 123 -7.90 4.87 -14.64
N GLY A 124 -8.59 5.45 -13.66
CA GLY A 124 -9.98 5.89 -13.77
C GLY A 124 -10.20 7.01 -14.79
N ARG A 125 -9.27 7.97 -14.90
CA ARG A 125 -9.33 9.03 -15.92
C ARG A 125 -9.25 8.50 -17.35
N GLN A 126 -8.41 7.50 -17.60
CA GLN A 126 -8.32 6.86 -18.92
C GLN A 126 -9.65 6.21 -19.34
N LYS A 127 -10.41 5.68 -18.38
CA LYS A 127 -11.76 5.17 -18.65
C LYS A 127 -12.71 6.27 -19.11
N LYS A 128 -12.73 7.43 -18.43
CA LYS A 128 -13.63 8.54 -18.79
C LYS A 128 -13.38 9.07 -20.21
N VAL A 129 -12.12 9.06 -20.66
CA VAL A 129 -11.73 9.53 -22.01
C VAL A 129 -12.13 8.54 -23.11
N ASN A 130 -12.26 7.25 -22.79
CA ASN A 130 -12.60 6.19 -23.75
C ASN A 130 -14.10 5.85 -23.81
N LEU A 131 -14.96 6.61 -23.12
CA LEU A 131 -16.41 6.49 -23.27
C LEU A 131 -16.84 7.28 -24.52
N PRO A 132 -17.63 6.70 -25.43
CA PRO A 132 -18.16 7.40 -26.59
C PRO A 132 -19.10 8.54 -26.20
#